data_AF-A0A752TPZ1-F1
#
_entry.id   AF-A0A752TPZ1-F1
#
_cell.length_a   1.000
_cell.length_b   1.000
_cell.length_c   1.000
_cell.angle_alpha   90.00
_cell.angle_beta   90.00
_cell.angle_gamma   90.00
#
_symmetry.space_group_name_H-M   'P 1'
#
loop_
_entity.id
_entity.type
_entity.pdbx_description
1 polymer ?
#
loop_
_entity_poly.entity_id
_entity_poly.type
_entity_poly.pdbx_seq_one_letter_code
_entity_poly.pdbx_strand_id
1 'polypeptide(L)'
;AVQLLRSHGKQNVYGLCDADFDILEGNSYENIHFTDCHDLEMMLIEGGSFDKFISEFLKTSILRIHTLEDIRNNLKESIIDVTYKIGILKWLNFKNNLLLIFKGMKYDNFITFVDFSANIDIDNYIQHILDRSPRKPPHCDFNFLKKEYQLLYNKQADYKYVCNGHDFTYITMMAFHSEFSRDKNITQEKVESHLRIAYSATAFQRTNIYNELSGLIDSHNI
;
A
#
# COMPACT_ATOMS: atom_id res chain seq x y z
N ALA A 1 11.80 -13.56 -15.68
CA ALA A 1 13.01 -12.95 -16.30
C ALA A 1 14.31 -13.52 -15.71
N VAL A 2 14.50 -13.49 -14.39
CA VAL A 2 15.71 -13.99 -13.72
C VAL A 2 16.06 -15.43 -14.12
N GLN A 3 15.12 -16.37 -13.98
CA GLN A 3 15.33 -17.77 -14.35
C GLN A 3 15.77 -17.95 -15.81
N LEU A 4 15.20 -17.16 -16.74
CA LEU A 4 15.58 -17.20 -18.15
C LEU A 4 17.03 -16.73 -18.37
N LEU A 5 17.47 -15.67 -17.69
CA LEU A 5 18.87 -15.22 -17.80
C LEU A 5 19.85 -16.24 -17.21
N ARG A 6 19.49 -16.85 -16.09
CA ARG A 6 20.29 -17.91 -15.46
C ARG A 6 20.38 -19.17 -16.33
N SER A 7 19.29 -19.54 -17.02
CA SER A 7 19.30 -20.66 -17.96
C SER A 7 20.22 -20.42 -19.17
N HIS A 8 20.55 -19.16 -19.48
CA HIS A 8 21.53 -18.76 -20.50
C HIS A 8 22.94 -18.52 -19.92
N GLY A 9 23.22 -19.02 -18.72
CA GLY A 9 24.55 -19.01 -18.10
C GLY A 9 24.89 -17.73 -17.32
N LYS A 10 23.94 -16.81 -17.10
CA LYS A 10 24.17 -15.61 -16.27
C LYS A 10 23.90 -15.93 -14.79
N GLN A 11 24.93 -16.37 -14.07
CA GLN A 11 24.80 -16.90 -12.70
C GLN A 11 24.59 -15.83 -11.60
N ASN A 12 24.91 -14.56 -11.87
CA ASN A 12 24.82 -13.46 -10.89
C ASN A 12 23.67 -12.51 -11.24
N VAL A 13 22.48 -13.09 -11.43
CA VAL A 13 21.25 -12.33 -11.71
C VAL A 13 20.26 -12.59 -10.59
N TYR A 14 19.80 -11.49 -10.00
CA TYR A 14 18.84 -11.45 -8.89
C TYR A 14 17.69 -10.53 -9.27
N GLY A 15 16.49 -10.84 -8.79
CA GLY A 15 15.32 -9.99 -8.96
C GLY A 15 15.02 -9.23 -7.67
N LEU A 16 14.64 -7.97 -7.82
CA LEU A 16 14.02 -7.17 -6.77
C LEU A 16 12.56 -6.99 -7.15
N CYS A 17 11.64 -7.41 -6.29
CA CYS A 17 10.21 -7.36 -6.60
C CYS A 17 9.44 -6.80 -5.41
N ASP A 18 8.32 -6.13 -5.71
CA ASP A 18 7.32 -5.88 -4.68
C ASP A 18 6.82 -7.23 -4.12
N ALA A 19 6.56 -7.26 -2.82
CA ALA A 19 6.10 -8.46 -2.13
C ALA A 19 4.68 -8.86 -2.55
N ASP A 20 3.87 -7.90 -2.99
CA ASP A 20 2.45 -8.05 -3.25
C ASP A 20 1.80 -8.87 -2.10
N PHE A 21 1.16 -10.00 -2.43
CA PHE A 21 0.62 -10.95 -1.45
C PHE A 21 1.49 -12.22 -1.32
N ASP A 22 2.65 -12.29 -1.97
CA ASP A 22 3.50 -13.48 -1.96
C ASP A 22 4.02 -13.80 -0.55
N ILE A 23 4.55 -12.80 0.18
CA ILE A 23 4.99 -12.99 1.57
C ILE A 23 3.81 -13.46 2.44
N LEU A 24 2.63 -12.87 2.24
CA LEU A 24 1.44 -13.16 3.02
C LEU A 24 0.90 -14.58 2.77
N GLU A 25 1.08 -15.11 1.56
CA GLU A 25 0.74 -16.50 1.20
C GLU A 25 1.92 -17.48 1.44
N GLY A 26 3.06 -17.00 1.93
CA GLY A 26 4.24 -17.84 2.19
C GLY A 26 4.98 -18.28 0.93
N ASN A 27 4.77 -17.58 -0.18
CA ASN A 27 5.47 -17.84 -1.43
C ASN A 27 6.91 -17.29 -1.35
N SER A 28 7.84 -18.06 -1.91
CA SER A 28 9.21 -17.60 -2.12
C SER A 28 9.71 -18.10 -3.48
N TYR A 29 10.61 -17.33 -4.08
CA TYR A 29 11.14 -17.64 -5.41
C TYR A 29 12.66 -17.55 -5.38
N GLU A 30 13.30 -18.53 -6.03
CA GLU A 30 14.75 -18.60 -6.06
C GLU A 30 15.36 -17.36 -6.75
N ASN A 31 16.34 -16.72 -6.10
CA ASN A 31 17.03 -15.53 -6.58
C ASN A 31 16.12 -14.29 -6.75
N ILE A 32 14.98 -14.25 -6.06
CA ILE A 32 14.10 -13.08 -5.96
C ILE A 32 14.09 -12.60 -4.52
N HIS A 33 14.27 -11.29 -4.35
CA HIS A 33 14.25 -10.58 -3.09
C HIS A 33 13.07 -9.63 -3.09
N PHE A 34 12.30 -9.64 -2.00
CA PHE A 34 11.09 -8.87 -1.89
C PHE A 34 11.30 -7.57 -1.12
N THR A 35 10.45 -6.58 -1.39
CA THR A 35 10.25 -5.44 -0.50
C THR A 35 9.85 -5.90 0.90
N ASP A 36 10.30 -5.18 1.93
CA ASP A 36 9.98 -5.47 3.33
C ASP A 36 8.48 -5.31 3.67
N CYS A 37 7.75 -4.60 2.80
CA CYS A 37 6.30 -4.39 2.86
C CYS A 37 5.68 -4.83 1.53
N HIS A 38 4.36 -4.74 1.39
CA HIS A 38 3.58 -5.12 0.20
C HIS A 38 4.19 -4.56 -1.10
N ASP A 39 4.54 -3.28 -1.09
CA ASP A 39 5.21 -2.59 -2.20
C ASP A 39 6.20 -1.54 -1.69
N LEU A 40 6.93 -0.92 -2.62
CA LEU A 40 7.87 0.16 -2.32
C LEU A 40 7.20 1.31 -1.57
N GLU A 41 6.02 1.78 -1.99
CA GLU A 41 5.32 2.88 -1.34
C GLU A 41 5.08 2.61 0.15
N MET A 42 4.62 1.40 0.50
CA MET A 42 4.46 1.00 1.90
C MET A 42 5.80 1.01 2.66
N MET A 43 6.92 0.61 2.04
CA MET A 43 8.23 0.75 2.67
C MET A 43 8.59 2.22 2.96
N LEU A 44 8.26 3.14 2.05
CA LEU A 44 8.52 4.57 2.25
C LEU A 44 7.70 5.13 3.42
N ILE A 45 6.44 4.68 3.54
CA ILE A 45 5.52 5.08 4.62
C ILE A 45 6.01 4.54 5.97
N GLU A 46 6.40 3.26 6.03
CA GLU A 46 6.99 2.65 7.23
C GLU A 46 8.32 3.28 7.61
N GLY A 47 9.08 3.76 6.63
CA GLY A 47 10.33 4.52 6.84
C GLY A 47 10.17 5.94 7.37
N GLY A 48 8.94 6.40 7.63
CA GLY A 48 8.66 7.73 8.18
C GLY A 48 8.60 8.86 7.15
N SER A 49 8.52 8.54 5.85
CA SER A 49 8.41 9.55 4.79
C SER A 49 7.07 10.28 4.83
N PHE A 50 6.02 9.60 5.28
CA PHE A 50 4.67 10.16 5.39
C PHE A 50 4.59 11.30 6.42
N ASP A 51 5.27 11.17 7.57
CA ASP A 51 5.26 12.19 8.62
C ASP A 51 5.89 13.51 8.14
N LYS A 52 6.92 13.39 7.28
CA LYS A 52 7.59 14.51 6.61
C LYS A 52 6.68 15.14 5.55
N PHE A 53 5.96 14.32 4.78
CA PHE A 53 4.94 14.80 3.84
C PHE A 53 3.87 15.64 4.56
N ILE A 54 3.31 15.13 5.66
CA ILE A 54 2.32 15.87 6.45
C ILE A 54 2.89 17.21 6.92
N SER A 55 4.12 17.24 7.40
CA SER A 55 4.74 18.50 7.86
C SER A 55 4.95 19.54 6.77
N GLU A 56 5.25 19.11 5.54
CA GLU A 56 5.45 20.03 4.42
C GLU A 56 4.12 20.64 3.95
N PHE A 57 3.07 19.83 3.90
CA PHE A 57 1.80 20.21 3.27
C PHE A 57 0.71 20.64 4.24
N LEU A 58 0.89 20.52 5.55
CA LEU A 58 -0.08 21.00 6.53
C LEU A 58 -0.02 22.53 6.68
N LYS A 59 -1.18 23.20 6.70
CA LYS A 59 -1.27 24.63 7.06
C LYS A 59 -0.86 24.83 8.52
N THR A 60 0.05 25.76 8.77
CA THR A 60 0.50 26.11 10.13
C THR A 60 -0.62 26.66 11.02
N SER A 61 -1.67 27.24 10.45
CA SER A 61 -2.84 27.72 11.22
C SER A 61 -3.59 26.58 11.93
N ILE A 62 -3.54 25.36 11.40
CA ILE A 62 -4.17 24.18 12.00
C ILE A 62 -3.52 23.83 13.35
N LEU A 63 -2.22 24.10 13.48
CA LEU A 63 -1.43 23.82 14.68
C LEU A 63 -1.79 24.70 15.89
N ARG A 64 -2.72 25.64 15.73
CA ARG A 64 -3.30 26.42 16.83
C ARG A 64 -4.36 25.65 17.62
N ILE A 65 -4.93 24.61 17.01
CA ILE A 65 -6.09 23.86 17.53
C ILE A 65 -5.69 22.40 17.78
N HIS A 66 -4.78 21.85 16.97
CA HIS A 66 -4.35 20.46 17.04
C HIS A 66 -2.83 20.36 17.13
N THR A 67 -2.31 19.29 17.73
CA THR A 67 -0.87 19.01 17.69
C THR A 67 -0.51 18.35 16.36
N LEU A 68 0.73 18.57 15.90
CA LEU A 68 1.23 17.92 14.67
C LEU A 68 1.26 16.39 14.82
N GLU A 69 1.54 15.90 16.03
CA GLU A 69 1.62 14.48 16.32
C GLU A 69 0.25 13.80 16.24
N ASP A 70 -0.79 14.41 16.83
CA ASP A 70 -2.16 13.90 16.73
C ASP A 70 -2.64 13.85 15.28
N ILE A 71 -2.33 14.87 14.48
CA ILE A 71 -2.68 14.91 13.06
C ILE A 71 -1.99 13.78 12.29
N ARG A 72 -0.69 13.60 12.51
CA ARG A 72 0.10 12.54 11.85
C ARG A 72 -0.45 11.16 12.19
N ASN A 73 -0.65 10.89 13.46
CA ASN A 73 -1.12 9.58 13.92
C ASN A 73 -2.54 9.31 13.42
N ASN A 74 -3.47 10.25 13.58
CA ASN A 74 -4.85 10.07 13.12
C ASN A 74 -4.95 9.87 11.60
N LEU A 75 -4.25 10.68 10.79
CA LEU A 75 -4.24 10.50 9.34
C LEU A 75 -3.59 9.17 8.96
N LYS A 76 -2.43 8.85 9.52
CA LYS A 76 -1.71 7.63 9.17
C LYS A 76 -2.53 6.39 9.52
N GLU A 77 -3.03 6.31 10.75
CA GLU A 77 -3.79 5.15 11.23
C GLU A 77 -5.12 4.98 10.48
N SER A 78 -5.86 6.07 10.26
CA SER A 78 -7.14 5.97 9.53
C SER A 78 -6.95 5.63 8.05
N ILE A 79 -5.90 6.15 7.39
CA ILE A 79 -5.59 5.78 6.01
C ILE A 79 -5.08 4.33 5.94
N ILE A 80 -4.27 3.87 6.91
CA ILE A 80 -3.89 2.45 7.02
C ILE A 80 -5.14 1.59 7.17
N ASP A 81 -6.07 1.92 8.06
CA ASP A 81 -7.30 1.14 8.28
C ASP A 81 -8.16 1.05 7.01
N VAL A 82 -8.36 2.16 6.30
CA VAL A 82 -9.11 2.16 5.03
C VAL A 82 -8.36 1.37 3.94
N THR A 83 -7.06 1.57 3.82
CA THR A 83 -6.22 0.85 2.85
C THR A 83 -6.19 -0.64 3.16
N TYR A 84 -6.19 -1.01 4.43
CA TYR A 84 -6.23 -2.40 4.89
C TYR A 84 -7.54 -3.06 4.48
N LYS A 85 -8.68 -2.38 4.70
CA LYS A 85 -10.00 -2.86 4.26
C LYS A 85 -10.04 -3.08 2.74
N ILE A 86 -9.46 -2.18 1.94
CA ILE A 86 -9.34 -2.39 0.48
C ILE A 86 -8.40 -3.56 0.17
N GLY A 87 -7.26 -3.63 0.85
CA GLY A 87 -6.23 -4.65 0.71
C GLY A 87 -6.74 -6.06 1.00
N ILE A 88 -7.60 -6.24 2.01
CA ILE A 88 -8.25 -7.53 2.29
C ILE A 88 -9.07 -8.02 1.08
N LEU A 89 -9.80 -7.14 0.40
CA LEU A 89 -10.56 -7.53 -0.78
C LEU A 89 -9.63 -7.87 -1.97
N LYS A 90 -8.54 -7.13 -2.14
CA LYS A 90 -7.50 -7.43 -3.15
C LYS A 90 -6.80 -8.77 -2.86
N TRP A 91 -6.49 -9.04 -1.59
CA TRP A 91 -5.90 -10.30 -1.17
C TRP A 91 -6.85 -11.47 -1.40
N LEU A 92 -8.14 -11.32 -1.06
CA LEU A 92 -9.16 -12.31 -1.36
C LEU A 92 -9.24 -12.61 -2.87
N ASN A 93 -9.19 -11.57 -3.70
CA ASN A 93 -9.17 -11.71 -5.15
C ASN A 93 -7.94 -12.47 -5.65
N PHE A 94 -6.75 -12.16 -5.11
CA PHE A 94 -5.50 -12.85 -5.43
C PHE A 94 -5.57 -14.33 -5.06
N LYS A 95 -5.94 -14.62 -3.80
CA LYS A 95 -5.97 -15.97 -3.23
C LYS A 95 -6.92 -16.91 -3.97
N ASN A 96 -8.09 -16.40 -4.36
CA ASN A 96 -9.16 -17.21 -4.96
C ASN A 96 -9.28 -17.03 -6.48
N ASN A 97 -8.38 -16.25 -7.10
CA ASN A 97 -8.41 -15.92 -8.53
C ASN A 97 -9.80 -15.45 -8.99
N LEU A 98 -10.39 -14.48 -8.28
CA LEU A 98 -11.78 -14.05 -8.49
C LEU A 98 -11.95 -13.12 -9.71
N LEU A 99 -10.86 -12.75 -10.38
CA LEU A 99 -10.86 -11.91 -11.57
C LEU A 99 -11.58 -10.55 -11.38
N LEU A 100 -11.55 -10.01 -10.15
CA LEU A 100 -12.09 -8.70 -9.81
C LEU A 100 -11.19 -7.59 -10.35
N ILE A 101 -11.80 -6.50 -10.81
CA ILE A 101 -11.11 -5.37 -11.46
C ILE A 101 -11.00 -4.19 -10.49
N PHE A 102 -9.78 -3.95 -9.98
CA PHE A 102 -9.44 -2.81 -9.13
C PHE A 102 -8.78 -1.64 -9.89
N LYS A 103 -8.37 -1.87 -11.15
CA LYS A 103 -7.73 -0.81 -11.94
C LYS A 103 -8.75 0.28 -12.29
N GLY A 104 -8.36 1.54 -12.12
CA GLY A 104 -9.22 2.70 -12.42
C GLY A 104 -10.33 2.92 -11.39
N MET A 105 -10.19 2.36 -10.18
CA MET A 105 -11.05 2.71 -9.04
C MET A 105 -10.85 4.18 -8.68
N LYS A 106 -11.96 4.88 -8.46
CA LYS A 106 -11.99 6.22 -7.86
C LYS A 106 -12.65 6.08 -6.51
N TYR A 107 -11.95 6.47 -5.45
CA TYR A 107 -12.40 6.21 -4.09
C TYR A 107 -13.39 7.24 -3.55
N ASP A 108 -13.60 8.35 -4.26
CA ASP A 108 -14.44 9.48 -3.86
C ASP A 108 -15.91 9.10 -3.54
N ASN A 109 -16.39 7.98 -4.08
CA ASN A 109 -17.75 7.50 -3.85
C ASN A 109 -17.91 6.63 -2.59
N PHE A 110 -16.80 6.22 -1.97
CA PHE A 110 -16.79 5.24 -0.88
C PHE A 110 -16.02 5.73 0.34
N ILE A 111 -15.05 6.63 0.13
CA ILE A 111 -14.20 7.17 1.17
C ILE A 111 -14.64 8.59 1.52
N THR A 112 -14.81 8.84 2.81
CA THR A 112 -15.10 10.16 3.36
C THR A 112 -14.06 10.55 4.40
N PHE A 113 -13.80 11.84 4.52
CA PHE A 113 -12.94 12.40 5.55
C PHE A 113 -13.76 13.19 6.56
N VAL A 114 -13.53 12.93 7.84
CA VAL A 114 -14.01 13.77 8.95
C VAL A 114 -12.76 14.20 9.71
N ASP A 115 -12.49 15.50 9.69
CA ASP A 115 -11.25 16.11 10.20
C ASP A 115 -9.99 15.43 9.63
N PHE A 116 -9.26 14.69 10.46
CA PHE A 116 -8.02 13.98 10.13
C PHE A 116 -8.21 12.47 9.99
N SER A 117 -9.44 12.01 9.82
CA SER A 117 -9.79 10.58 9.78
C SER A 117 -10.49 10.19 8.49
N ALA A 118 -9.93 9.19 7.80
CA ALA A 118 -10.56 8.53 6.66
C ALA A 118 -11.53 7.43 7.12
N ASN A 119 -12.64 7.28 6.42
CA ASN A 119 -13.62 6.20 6.61
C ASN A 119 -14.02 5.64 5.25
N ILE A 120 -14.39 4.35 5.19
CA ILE A 120 -14.86 3.69 3.96
C ILE A 120 -16.17 2.95 4.17
N ASP A 121 -17.10 3.13 3.22
CA ASP A 121 -18.27 2.26 3.05
C ASP A 121 -17.86 1.00 2.25
N ILE A 122 -17.45 -0.03 2.99
CA ILE A 122 -16.94 -1.28 2.41
C ILE A 122 -18.03 -2.06 1.66
N ASP A 123 -19.29 -1.98 2.07
CA ASP A 123 -20.39 -2.69 1.41
C ASP A 123 -20.65 -2.07 0.03
N ASN A 124 -20.73 -0.74 -0.05
CA ASN A 124 -20.86 -0.03 -1.32
C ASN A 124 -19.63 -0.28 -2.22
N TYR A 125 -18.43 -0.30 -1.64
CA TYR A 125 -17.20 -0.64 -2.36
C TYR A 125 -17.24 -2.06 -2.97
N ILE A 126 -17.66 -3.07 -2.20
CA ILE A 126 -17.81 -4.46 -2.67
C ILE A 126 -18.82 -4.53 -3.82
N GLN A 127 -20.00 -3.89 -3.66
CA GLN A 127 -21.03 -3.89 -4.70
C GLN A 127 -20.50 -3.29 -6.00
N HIS A 128 -19.81 -2.16 -5.92
CA HIS A 128 -19.24 -1.50 -7.08
C HIS A 128 -18.15 -2.32 -7.77
N ILE A 129 -17.32 -3.03 -7.01
CA ILE A 129 -16.32 -3.97 -7.55
C ILE A 129 -16.99 -5.13 -8.30
N LEU A 130 -18.09 -5.68 -7.77
CA LEU A 130 -18.86 -6.73 -8.43
C LEU A 130 -19.45 -6.26 -9.76
N ASP A 131 -20.07 -5.09 -9.77
CA ASP A 131 -20.75 -4.53 -10.94
C ASP A 131 -19.77 -4.30 -12.09
N ARG A 132 -18.54 -3.88 -11.77
CA ARG A 132 -17.50 -3.61 -12.78
C ARG A 132 -16.65 -4.81 -13.19
N SER A 133 -16.86 -5.98 -12.59
CA SER A 133 -16.08 -7.20 -12.83
C SER A 133 -16.92 -8.21 -13.63
N PRO A 134 -16.97 -8.12 -14.98
CA PRO A 134 -17.82 -8.99 -15.81
C PRO A 134 -17.29 -10.42 -15.91
N ARG A 135 -16.01 -10.65 -15.63
CA ARG A 135 -15.35 -11.97 -15.70
C ARG A 135 -15.28 -12.71 -14.37
N LYS A 136 -15.86 -12.14 -13.31
CA LYS A 136 -15.88 -12.79 -12.00
C LYS A 136 -16.60 -14.15 -12.10
N PRO A 137 -16.18 -15.16 -11.32
CA PRO A 137 -16.87 -16.44 -11.27
C PRO A 137 -18.37 -16.28 -10.93
N PRO A 138 -19.28 -17.14 -11.44
CA PRO A 138 -20.72 -17.02 -11.18
C PRO A 138 -21.11 -17.09 -9.70
N HIS A 139 -20.32 -17.76 -8.86
CA HIS A 139 -20.53 -17.83 -7.41
C HIS A 139 -20.05 -16.59 -6.65
N CYS A 140 -19.31 -15.70 -7.31
CA CYS A 140 -18.76 -14.49 -6.73
C CYS A 140 -19.84 -13.40 -6.73
N ASP A 141 -20.77 -13.50 -5.78
CA ASP A 141 -21.80 -12.50 -5.49
C ASP A 141 -21.47 -11.69 -4.23
N PHE A 142 -22.35 -10.74 -3.89
CA PHE A 142 -22.17 -9.86 -2.73
C PHE A 142 -22.09 -10.64 -1.41
N ASN A 143 -22.94 -11.64 -1.22
CA ASN A 143 -22.99 -12.41 0.02
C ASN A 143 -21.73 -13.27 0.18
N PHE A 144 -21.28 -13.89 -0.92
CA PHE A 144 -20.02 -14.61 -0.96
C PHE A 144 -18.85 -13.69 -0.61
N LEU A 145 -18.68 -12.57 -1.31
CA LEU A 145 -17.57 -11.66 -1.05
C LEU A 145 -17.60 -11.10 0.36
N LYS A 146 -18.76 -10.67 0.85
CA LYS A 146 -18.89 -10.12 2.21
C LYS A 146 -18.52 -11.15 3.28
N LYS A 147 -18.95 -12.40 3.11
CA LYS A 147 -18.60 -13.49 4.03
C LYS A 147 -17.09 -13.77 4.01
N GLU A 148 -16.51 -13.99 2.83
CA GLU A 148 -15.09 -14.32 2.70
C GLU A 148 -14.19 -13.15 3.13
N TYR A 149 -14.62 -11.92 2.83
CA TYR A 149 -13.99 -10.69 3.31
C TYR A 149 -13.94 -10.67 4.84
N GLN A 150 -15.06 -10.92 5.52
CA GLN A 150 -15.10 -10.93 6.99
C GLN A 150 -14.21 -12.02 7.59
N LEU A 151 -14.19 -13.22 6.99
CA LEU A 151 -13.30 -14.30 7.41
C LEU A 151 -11.84 -13.90 7.30
N LEU A 152 -11.45 -13.22 6.22
CA LEU A 152 -10.08 -12.80 5.98
C LEU A 152 -9.68 -11.60 6.84
N TYR A 153 -10.56 -10.61 6.98
CA TYR A 153 -10.38 -9.44 7.85
C TYR A 153 -10.17 -9.86 9.32
N ASN A 154 -10.94 -10.84 9.80
CA ASN A 154 -10.82 -11.35 11.17
C ASN A 154 -9.52 -12.10 11.45
N LYS A 155 -8.73 -12.47 10.43
CA LYS A 155 -7.39 -13.03 10.65
C LYS A 155 -6.40 -11.99 11.15
N GLN A 156 -6.70 -10.69 10.98
CA GLN A 156 -5.83 -9.59 11.40
C GLN A 156 -4.40 -9.78 10.89
N ALA A 157 -4.28 -10.11 9.60
CA ALA A 157 -2.98 -10.14 8.93
C ALA A 157 -2.28 -8.78 9.07
N ASP A 158 -0.96 -8.77 9.14
CA ASP A 158 -0.17 -7.55 9.29
C ASP A 158 -0.43 -6.61 8.10
N TYR A 159 -0.80 -5.36 8.39
CA TYR A 159 -1.12 -4.36 7.39
C TYR A 159 0.04 -4.10 6.44
N LYS A 160 1.29 -4.31 6.88
CA LYS A 160 2.50 -4.10 6.06
C LYS A 160 2.50 -4.95 4.80
N TYR A 161 1.84 -6.11 4.82
CA TYR A 161 1.74 -7.04 3.69
C TYR A 161 0.37 -7.03 3.01
N VAL A 162 -0.63 -6.36 3.61
CA VAL A 162 -2.00 -6.28 3.09
C VAL A 162 -2.26 -4.95 2.38
N CYS A 163 -1.78 -3.84 2.93
CA CYS A 163 -2.00 -2.52 2.40
C CYS A 163 -1.21 -2.33 1.11
N ASN A 164 -1.88 -1.86 0.07
CA ASN A 164 -1.22 -1.45 -1.16
C ASN A 164 -0.90 0.06 -1.08
N GLY A 165 0.36 0.43 -1.27
CA GLY A 165 0.83 1.79 -1.07
C GLY A 165 0.35 2.75 -2.17
N HIS A 166 0.02 2.25 -3.36
CA HIS A 166 -0.68 3.06 -4.37
C HIS A 166 -2.09 3.47 -3.89
N ASP A 167 -2.84 2.60 -3.20
CA ASP A 167 -4.11 3.00 -2.59
C ASP A 167 -3.88 4.01 -1.45
N PHE A 168 -2.89 3.76 -0.59
CA PHE A 168 -2.54 4.68 0.51
C PHE A 168 -2.23 6.09 0.00
N THR A 169 -1.43 6.20 -1.07
CA THR A 169 -1.05 7.49 -1.66
C THR A 169 -2.22 8.18 -2.37
N TYR A 170 -3.12 7.43 -3.02
CA TYR A 170 -4.36 7.99 -3.57
C TYR A 170 -5.24 8.56 -2.46
N ILE A 171 -5.44 7.82 -1.36
CA ILE A 171 -6.26 8.26 -0.23
C ILE A 171 -5.62 9.48 0.45
N THR A 172 -4.28 9.50 0.56
CA THR A 172 -3.53 10.68 1.02
C THR A 172 -3.79 11.89 0.13
N MET A 173 -3.76 11.75 -1.19
CA MET A 173 -4.09 12.83 -2.12
C MET A 173 -5.49 13.37 -1.86
N MET A 174 -6.49 12.49 -1.69
CA MET A 174 -7.86 12.89 -1.35
C MET A 174 -7.92 13.68 -0.04
N ALA A 175 -7.23 13.19 1.01
CA ALA A 175 -7.17 13.86 2.31
C ALA A 175 -6.68 15.30 2.15
N PHE A 176 -5.62 15.51 1.37
CA PHE A 176 -5.00 16.82 1.17
C PHE A 176 -5.70 17.73 0.15
N HIS A 177 -6.84 17.33 -0.40
CA HIS A 177 -7.77 18.27 -1.02
C HIS A 177 -8.62 19.04 0.02
N SER A 178 -8.57 18.62 1.29
CA SER A 178 -9.28 19.23 2.43
C SER A 178 -8.68 20.54 2.93
N GLU A 179 -9.40 21.27 3.76
CA GLU A 179 -9.05 22.63 4.22
C GLU A 179 -7.74 22.74 4.99
N PHE A 180 -7.27 21.65 5.62
CA PHE A 180 -6.01 21.66 6.36
C PHE A 180 -4.77 21.70 5.45
N SER A 181 -4.90 21.41 4.15
CA SER A 181 -3.77 21.40 3.23
C SER A 181 -3.35 22.81 2.80
N ARG A 182 -2.03 23.05 2.76
CA ARG A 182 -1.38 24.25 2.23
C ARG A 182 -1.45 24.33 0.71
N ASP A 183 -1.50 23.18 0.05
CA ASP A 183 -1.60 23.07 -1.40
C ASP A 183 -2.86 22.28 -1.78
N LYS A 184 -3.76 22.91 -2.54
CA LYS A 184 -5.00 22.27 -2.98
C LYS A 184 -4.84 21.44 -4.25
N ASN A 185 -3.70 21.57 -4.94
CA ASN A 185 -3.41 20.88 -6.20
C ASN A 185 -2.52 19.65 -5.97
N ILE A 186 -2.65 18.98 -4.81
CA ILE A 186 -1.94 17.74 -4.55
C ILE A 186 -2.44 16.68 -5.53
N THR A 187 -1.51 16.07 -6.25
CA THR A 187 -1.76 14.89 -7.08
C THR A 187 -1.15 13.67 -6.39
N GLN A 188 -1.62 12.47 -6.73
CA GLN A 188 -1.02 11.23 -6.22
C GLN A 188 0.47 11.15 -6.56
N GLU A 189 0.86 11.50 -7.80
CA GLU A 189 2.26 11.56 -8.22
C GLU A 189 3.10 12.50 -7.33
N LYS A 190 2.52 13.63 -6.90
CA LYS A 190 3.19 14.57 -5.98
C LYS A 190 3.37 13.98 -4.59
N VAL A 191 2.39 13.21 -4.09
CA VAL A 191 2.50 12.44 -2.83
C VAL A 191 3.66 11.45 -2.96
N GLU A 192 3.61 10.57 -3.95
CA GLU A 192 4.63 9.53 -4.17
C GLU A 192 6.04 10.12 -4.36
N SER A 193 6.16 11.21 -5.13
CA SER A 193 7.43 11.90 -5.33
C SER A 193 8.00 12.45 -4.02
N HIS A 194 7.16 13.01 -3.15
CA HIS A 194 7.62 13.50 -1.86
C HIS A 194 7.99 12.36 -0.91
N LEU A 195 7.25 11.25 -0.92
CA LEU A 195 7.62 10.07 -0.14
C LEU A 195 9.02 9.56 -0.55
N ARG A 196 9.31 9.49 -1.85
CA ARG A 196 10.65 9.09 -2.34
C ARG A 196 11.75 10.04 -1.91
N ILE A 197 11.55 11.36 -2.03
CA ILE A 197 12.54 12.38 -1.63
C ILE A 197 12.76 12.38 -0.11
N ALA A 198 11.70 12.13 0.66
CA ALA A 198 11.73 12.18 2.11
C ALA A 198 12.32 10.91 2.76
N TYR A 199 12.45 9.81 2.02
CA TYR A 199 12.99 8.55 2.51
C TYR A 199 14.50 8.64 2.74
N SER A 200 14.97 8.27 3.94
CA SER A 200 16.38 8.41 4.30
C SER A 200 17.18 7.15 4.03
N ALA A 201 18.47 7.31 3.74
CA ALA A 201 19.41 6.20 3.66
C ALA A 201 19.42 5.35 4.94
N THR A 202 19.27 5.99 6.11
CA THR A 202 19.17 5.29 7.40
C THR A 202 17.88 4.47 7.54
N ALA A 203 16.79 4.85 6.89
CA ALA A 203 15.59 4.03 6.82
C ALA A 203 15.85 2.80 5.94
N PHE A 204 16.45 3.00 4.77
CA PHE A 204 16.81 1.91 3.87
C PHE A 204 17.78 0.91 4.50
N GLN A 205 18.82 1.37 5.19
CA GLN A 205 19.81 0.51 5.86
C GLN A 205 19.23 -0.40 6.95
N ARG A 206 18.02 -0.12 7.44
CA ARG A 206 17.32 -0.95 8.44
C ARG A 206 16.44 -2.03 7.82
N THR A 207 16.35 -2.08 6.49
CA THR A 207 15.49 -3.02 5.78
C THR A 207 16.16 -4.38 5.61
N ASN A 208 15.36 -5.44 5.52
CA ASN A 208 15.83 -6.77 5.18
C ASN A 208 16.40 -6.79 3.78
N ILE A 209 15.75 -6.10 2.83
CA ILE A 209 16.22 -6.00 1.46
C ILE A 209 17.63 -5.38 1.37
N TYR A 210 17.96 -4.38 2.20
CA TYR A 210 19.32 -3.83 2.26
C TYR A 210 20.32 -4.88 2.73
N ASN A 211 20.01 -5.61 3.81
CA ASN A 211 20.89 -6.65 4.35
C ASN A 211 21.12 -7.79 3.35
N GLU A 212 20.07 -8.20 2.62
CA GLU A 212 20.15 -9.21 1.57
C GLU A 212 21.05 -8.73 0.42
N LEU A 213 20.85 -7.50 -0.06
CA LEU A 213 21.66 -6.92 -1.13
C LEU A 213 23.13 -6.75 -0.72
N SER A 214 23.41 -6.30 0.50
CA SER A 214 24.78 -6.22 1.03
C SER A 214 25.44 -7.59 1.09
N GLY A 215 24.73 -8.61 1.60
CA GLY A 215 25.25 -9.98 1.63
C GLY A 215 25.54 -10.55 0.23
N LEU A 216 24.71 -10.22 -0.76
CA LEU A 216 24.96 -10.60 -2.15
C LEU A 216 26.21 -9.94 -2.73
N ILE A 217 26.40 -8.64 -2.49
CA ILE A 217 27.57 -7.89 -2.95
C ILE A 217 28.85 -8.49 -2.34
N ASP A 218 28.85 -8.71 -1.03
CA ASP A 218 29.97 -9.33 -0.31
C ASP A 218 30.29 -10.72 -0.86
N SER A 219 29.27 -11.53 -1.15
CA SER A 219 29.45 -12.91 -1.67
C SER A 219 30.10 -12.96 -3.06
N HIS A 220 29.98 -11.90 -3.84
CA HIS A 220 30.52 -11.81 -5.20
C HIS A 220 31.80 -10.97 -5.31
N ASN A 221 32.34 -10.45 -4.19
CA ASN A 221 33.48 -9.52 -4.15
C ASN A 221 33.30 -8.32 -5.11
N ILE A 222 32.09 -7.76 -5.17
CA ILE A 222 31.78 -6.57 -5.98
C ILE A 222 31.95 -5.31 -5.12
#